data_AF-A0A024U963-F1
#
_entry.id   AF-A0A024U963-F1
#
_cell.length_a   1.000
_cell.length_b   1.000
_cell.length_c   1.000
_cell.angle_alpha   90.00
_cell.angle_beta   90.00
_cell.angle_gamma   90.00
#
_symmetry.space_group_name_H-M   'P 1'
#
loop_
_entity.id
_entity.type
_entity.pdbx_description
1 polymer ?
#
loop_
_entity_poly.entity_id
_entity_poly.type
_entity_poly.pdbx_seq_one_letter_code
_entity_poly.pdbx_strand_id
1 'polypeptide(L)'
;MARGPRSRSLRLAYPPSQGQPHLHRSLIDDNGVRGISATRTSNTAFLRPSLLTLELQVRTAKLARLPSPSFVERTQLVRYGPGEFYKRHLDTFDNKEILPRAFSAYNYSDFEAWTEWAAAVIDAAQASAAEHGTPTVVPAICHKGQPWYPNASSSEFIHSVLHAFWTFANTTNFFESRFDQAWDDWLAYNLGVNASGLMHVLLESKGHYLPLIVRVWEDRAGNAPALRYTFPKRRPPHGISQWYRWVRKTKEAISALGQAAPNHLQPHSALYPKFDTAFETTVLELWRRGTGGPYLPATSLPRERLHWMDQHRGHRNVLLKLVQDLGIHLVQQLIYTWEEKVQFGPVAGYLMPPFVPFVPPQRYATLFLYLNTVDKGGETVFPHARTDAHVSRSYNSTTMPECAEGMAVLPTALHAVLFYVQTPTMEVDPMARHGGCPPLDGNIKWGANQFMWNADAEEGAVMWLDST
;
A
#
# COMPACT_ATOMS: atom_id res chain seq x y z
N MET A 1 32.08 -46.28 11.56
CA MET A 1 30.74 -46.00 12.15
C MET A 1 30.20 -44.71 11.57
N ALA A 2 29.49 -44.79 10.44
CA ALA A 2 28.84 -43.63 9.82
C ALA A 2 27.46 -43.41 10.46
N ARG A 3 27.25 -42.25 11.08
CA ARG A 3 25.94 -41.85 11.60
C ARG A 3 25.06 -41.42 10.43
N GLY A 4 23.99 -42.18 10.17
CA GLY A 4 22.98 -41.85 9.16
C GLY A 4 22.20 -40.57 9.47
N PRO A 5 21.47 -40.02 8.48
CA PRO A 5 20.75 -38.76 8.63
C PRO A 5 19.58 -38.94 9.59
N ARG A 6 19.59 -38.16 10.69
CA ARG A 6 18.45 -38.07 11.61
C ARG A 6 17.30 -37.38 10.88
N SER A 7 16.30 -38.16 10.46
CA SER A 7 14.98 -37.63 10.14
C SER A 7 14.42 -37.00 11.42
N ARG A 8 14.44 -35.66 11.52
CA ARG A 8 13.58 -34.97 12.48
C ARG A 8 12.21 -34.88 11.83
N SER A 9 11.31 -35.82 12.18
CA SER A 9 9.89 -35.58 11.94
C SER A 9 9.49 -34.38 12.79
N LEU A 10 9.39 -33.19 12.19
CA LEU A 10 8.61 -32.12 12.78
C LEU A 10 7.15 -32.61 12.78
N ARG A 11 6.72 -33.25 13.87
CA ARG A 11 5.30 -33.34 14.19
C ARG A 11 4.89 -31.91 14.55
N LEU A 12 4.52 -31.13 13.53
CA LEU A 12 3.80 -29.88 13.71
C LEU A 12 2.53 -30.26 14.49
N ALA A 13 2.48 -29.92 15.78
CA ALA A 13 1.22 -29.93 16.51
C ALA A 13 0.25 -29.08 15.68
N TYR A 14 -0.81 -29.72 15.20
CA TYR A 14 -1.71 -29.21 14.18
C TYR A 14 -2.20 -27.79 14.53
N PRO A 15 -1.90 -26.74 13.74
CA PRO A 15 -2.49 -25.41 13.93
C PRO A 15 -4.02 -25.42 14.12
N PRO A 16 -4.78 -26.32 13.46
CA PRO A 16 -6.22 -26.44 13.70
C PRO A 16 -6.61 -26.74 15.15
N SER A 17 -5.89 -27.61 15.88
CA SER A 17 -6.30 -27.99 17.24
C SER A 17 -6.15 -26.86 18.27
N GLN A 18 -5.23 -25.93 18.03
CA GLN A 18 -5.01 -24.76 18.89
C GLN A 18 -6.03 -23.64 18.64
N GLY A 19 -6.52 -23.51 17.41
CA GLY A 19 -7.40 -22.40 17.01
C GLY A 19 -8.87 -22.75 16.86
N GLN A 20 -9.23 -24.02 16.65
CA GLN A 20 -10.60 -24.46 16.38
C GLN A 20 -11.62 -24.03 17.45
N PRO A 21 -11.33 -24.10 18.77
CA PRO A 21 -12.25 -23.62 19.81
C PRO A 21 -12.52 -22.10 19.76
N HIS A 22 -11.69 -21.34 19.05
CA HIS A 22 -11.74 -19.88 18.95
C HIS A 22 -12.19 -19.40 17.57
N LEU A 23 -12.60 -20.32 16.67
CA LEU A 23 -13.13 -19.95 15.37
C LEU A 23 -14.51 -19.32 15.52
N HIS A 24 -14.63 -18.12 14.98
CA HIS A 24 -15.91 -17.42 14.84
C HIS A 24 -16.10 -16.98 13.40
N ARG A 25 -17.33 -16.58 13.08
CA ARG A 25 -17.69 -15.92 11.83
C ARG A 25 -16.68 -14.80 11.55
N SER A 26 -16.01 -14.83 10.40
CA SER A 26 -15.00 -13.83 10.08
C SER A 26 -15.60 -12.44 10.03
N LEU A 27 -14.91 -11.48 10.64
CA LEU A 27 -15.24 -10.07 10.56
C LEU A 27 -14.38 -9.40 9.51
N ILE A 28 -14.99 -8.50 8.76
CA ILE A 28 -14.32 -7.63 7.79
C ILE A 28 -14.83 -6.20 7.96
N ASP A 29 -14.12 -5.25 7.40
CA ASP A 29 -14.62 -3.90 7.21
C ASP A 29 -15.35 -3.84 5.87
N ASP A 30 -16.65 -3.59 5.91
CA ASP A 30 -17.46 -3.31 4.73
C ASP A 30 -18.00 -1.88 4.84
N ASN A 31 -17.48 -0.98 3.99
CA ASN A 31 -17.86 0.43 3.94
C ASN A 31 -17.72 1.17 5.28
N GLY A 32 -16.65 0.90 6.02
CA GLY A 32 -16.33 1.54 7.30
C GLY A 32 -16.99 0.88 8.51
N VAL A 33 -17.77 -0.19 8.31
CA VAL A 33 -18.41 -0.94 9.39
C VAL A 33 -17.76 -2.31 9.51
N ARG A 34 -17.05 -2.52 10.62
CA ARG A 34 -16.44 -3.81 10.92
C ARG A 34 -17.46 -4.77 11.52
N GLY A 35 -17.71 -5.90 10.85
CA GLY A 35 -18.72 -6.85 11.29
C GLY A 35 -18.80 -8.13 10.47
N ILE A 36 -19.83 -8.92 10.78
CA ILE A 36 -20.22 -10.08 9.96
C ILE A 36 -20.79 -9.53 8.66
N SER A 37 -20.36 -10.11 7.54
CA SER A 37 -20.78 -9.68 6.20
C SER A 37 -21.22 -10.85 5.32
N ALA A 38 -22.02 -10.52 4.29
CA ALA A 38 -22.33 -11.40 3.17
C ALA A 38 -21.19 -11.53 2.15
N THR A 39 -20.19 -10.65 2.15
CA THR A 39 -19.03 -10.72 1.24
C THR A 39 -17.99 -11.74 1.73
N ARG A 40 -17.95 -12.02 3.04
CA ARG A 40 -17.12 -13.06 3.65
C ARG A 40 -17.94 -14.01 4.49
N THR A 41 -17.98 -15.27 4.08
CA THR A 41 -18.69 -16.39 4.72
C THR A 41 -17.75 -17.47 5.33
N SER A 42 -16.44 -17.21 5.49
CA SER A 42 -15.48 -18.08 6.23
C SER A 42 -15.47 -17.93 7.77
N ASN A 43 -14.85 -18.85 8.50
CA ASN A 43 -14.55 -18.67 9.93
C ASN A 43 -13.06 -18.40 10.16
N THR A 44 -12.73 -17.56 11.15
CA THR A 44 -11.34 -17.21 11.48
C THR A 44 -11.07 -17.13 12.96
N ALA A 45 -9.79 -17.36 13.33
CA ALA A 45 -9.26 -17.12 14.66
C ALA A 45 -7.82 -16.62 14.55
N PHE A 46 -7.47 -15.55 15.26
CA PHE A 46 -6.06 -15.20 15.46
C PHE A 46 -5.48 -16.08 16.57
N LEU A 47 -4.40 -16.80 16.26
CA LEU A 47 -3.77 -17.72 17.18
C LEU A 47 -2.97 -16.97 18.24
N ARG A 48 -2.99 -17.46 19.48
CA ARG A 48 -2.13 -16.94 20.55
C ARG A 48 -0.67 -17.26 20.26
N PRO A 49 0.28 -16.45 20.76
CA PRO A 49 1.70 -16.77 20.67
C PRO A 49 2.01 -18.15 21.24
N SER A 50 2.66 -18.99 20.43
CA SER A 50 3.23 -20.29 20.78
C SER A 50 4.56 -20.45 20.06
N LEU A 51 5.36 -21.45 20.43
CA LEU A 51 6.62 -21.74 19.71
C LEU A 51 6.40 -21.89 18.19
N LEU A 52 5.29 -22.51 17.79
CA LEU A 52 4.93 -22.71 16.40
C LEU A 52 4.61 -21.38 15.69
N THR A 53 3.72 -20.57 16.25
CA THR A 53 3.31 -19.31 15.60
C THR A 53 4.46 -18.30 15.55
N LEU A 54 5.30 -18.27 16.59
CA LEU A 54 6.50 -17.43 16.62
C LEU A 54 7.54 -17.90 15.58
N GLU A 55 7.74 -19.20 15.43
CA GLU A 55 8.63 -19.73 14.40
C GLU A 55 8.10 -19.42 12.97
N LEU A 56 6.79 -19.51 12.76
CA LEU A 56 6.16 -19.12 11.50
C LEU A 56 6.36 -17.63 11.21
N GLN A 57 6.19 -16.74 12.20
CA GLN A 57 6.46 -15.31 12.04
C GLN A 57 7.93 -15.04 11.68
N VAL A 58 8.88 -15.69 12.36
CA VAL A 58 10.32 -15.56 12.06
C VAL A 58 10.64 -16.01 10.62
N ARG A 59 10.09 -17.16 10.19
CA ARG A 59 10.33 -17.68 8.83
C ARG A 59 9.68 -16.78 7.77
N THR A 60 8.48 -16.29 8.03
CA THR A 60 7.76 -15.36 7.13
C THR A 60 8.51 -14.04 6.99
N ALA A 61 9.00 -13.48 8.11
CA ALA A 61 9.80 -12.27 8.09
C ALA A 61 11.06 -12.45 7.24
N LYS A 62 11.76 -13.58 7.39
CA LYS A 62 12.94 -13.90 6.57
C LYS A 62 12.59 -14.06 5.08
N LEU A 63 11.48 -14.74 4.77
CA LEU A 63 11.02 -14.93 3.39
C LEU A 63 10.81 -13.60 2.67
N ALA A 64 10.20 -12.63 3.35
CA ALA A 64 9.92 -11.31 2.79
C ALA A 64 10.99 -10.26 3.11
N ARG A 65 12.14 -10.68 3.67
CA ARG A 65 13.29 -9.82 4.00
C ARG A 65 12.93 -8.65 4.93
N LEU A 66 12.03 -8.90 5.87
CA LEU A 66 11.62 -7.95 6.89
C LEU A 66 12.69 -7.77 7.97
N PRO A 67 12.81 -6.56 8.56
CA PRO A 67 13.82 -6.27 9.56
C PRO A 67 13.58 -6.98 10.90
N SER A 68 12.32 -7.36 11.19
CA SER A 68 11.92 -7.98 12.45
C SER A 68 10.70 -8.88 12.24
N PRO A 69 10.56 -9.98 13.01
CA PRO A 69 9.33 -10.76 13.09
C PRO A 69 8.10 -9.95 13.53
N SER A 70 8.28 -8.81 14.19
CA SER A 70 7.17 -7.95 14.63
C SER A 70 6.43 -7.27 13.46
N PHE A 71 7.01 -7.28 12.26
CA PHE A 71 6.36 -6.82 11.03
C PHE A 71 5.42 -7.90 10.44
N VAL A 72 5.35 -9.08 11.06
CA VAL A 72 4.42 -10.14 10.69
C VAL A 72 3.32 -10.20 11.74
N GLU A 73 2.07 -10.02 11.30
CA GLU A 73 0.90 -10.09 12.17
C GLU A 73 0.77 -11.47 12.82
N ARG A 74 0.00 -11.56 13.90
CA ARG A 74 -0.33 -12.86 14.50
C ARG A 74 -0.96 -13.77 13.44
N THR A 75 -0.57 -15.04 13.46
CA THR A 75 -1.09 -16.04 12.52
C THR A 75 -2.60 -16.14 12.61
N GLN A 76 -3.29 -15.91 11.49
CA GLN A 76 -4.75 -16.07 11.42
C GLN A 76 -5.07 -17.44 10.83
N LEU A 77 -5.69 -18.31 11.63
CA LEU A 77 -6.29 -19.55 11.16
C LEU A 77 -7.60 -19.23 10.43
N VAL A 78 -7.80 -19.85 9.27
CA VAL A 78 -9.00 -19.69 8.45
C VAL A 78 -9.60 -21.07 8.16
N ARG A 79 -10.92 -21.17 8.26
CA ARG A 79 -11.70 -22.34 7.85
C ARG A 79 -12.80 -21.90 6.89
N TYR A 80 -12.94 -22.62 5.78
CA TYR A 80 -14.12 -22.57 4.91
C TYR A 80 -14.80 -23.93 4.95
N GLY A 81 -16.06 -23.97 5.35
CA GLY A 81 -16.96 -25.10 5.14
C GLY A 81 -17.52 -25.15 3.72
N PRO A 82 -18.33 -26.17 3.39
CA PRO A 82 -18.98 -26.27 2.09
C PRO A 82 -19.80 -25.02 1.79
N GLY A 83 -19.57 -24.40 0.63
CA GLY A 83 -20.29 -23.18 0.23
C GLY A 83 -19.80 -21.87 0.87
N GLU A 84 -18.89 -21.90 1.84
CA GLU A 84 -18.32 -20.68 2.46
C GLU A 84 -17.24 -20.07 1.56
N PHE A 85 -17.18 -18.75 1.47
CA PHE A 85 -16.31 -17.99 0.56
C PHE A 85 -15.80 -16.68 1.17
N TYR A 86 -14.91 -16.02 0.44
CA TYR A 86 -14.61 -14.61 0.61
C TYR A 86 -14.45 -13.97 -0.77
N LYS A 87 -15.36 -13.04 -1.10
CA LYS A 87 -15.35 -12.30 -2.37
C LYS A 87 -14.05 -11.55 -2.58
N ARG A 88 -13.79 -11.13 -3.83
CA ARG A 88 -12.57 -10.40 -4.19
C ARG A 88 -12.38 -9.17 -3.29
N HIS A 89 -11.20 -9.05 -2.70
CA HIS A 89 -10.84 -7.98 -1.78
C HIS A 89 -9.33 -7.71 -1.83
N LEU A 90 -8.91 -6.65 -1.17
CA LEU A 90 -7.50 -6.41 -0.83
C LEU A 90 -7.31 -6.68 0.66
N ASP A 91 -6.14 -7.15 1.06
CA ASP A 91 -5.79 -7.30 2.47
C ASP A 91 -5.45 -5.96 3.14
N THR A 92 -5.39 -4.87 2.36
CA THR A 92 -5.07 -3.53 2.80
C THR A 92 -6.25 -2.81 3.43
N PHE A 93 -5.95 -1.81 4.26
CA PHE A 93 -6.94 -0.94 4.90
C PHE A 93 -7.10 0.39 4.16
N ASP A 94 -8.34 0.84 3.99
CA ASP A 94 -8.71 2.14 3.39
C ASP A 94 -9.89 2.82 4.11
N ASN A 95 -10.29 2.30 5.27
CA ASN A 95 -11.45 2.75 6.06
C ASN A 95 -11.27 4.12 6.75
N LYS A 96 -10.17 4.83 6.45
CA LYS A 96 -9.83 6.11 7.06
C LYS A 96 -9.15 7.04 6.06
N GLU A 97 -9.72 8.23 5.90
CA GLU A 97 -9.10 9.29 5.10
C GLU A 97 -7.99 9.98 5.90
N ILE A 98 -6.76 9.51 5.71
CA ILE A 98 -5.56 10.10 6.36
C ILE A 98 -5.11 11.36 5.60
N LEU A 99 -5.14 11.30 4.26
CA LEU A 99 -4.87 12.40 3.36
C LEU A 99 -6.08 12.66 2.47
N PRO A 100 -6.33 13.91 2.06
CA PRO A 100 -7.30 14.22 1.02
C PRO A 100 -7.03 13.42 -0.26
N ARG A 101 -8.06 12.84 -0.88
CA ARG A 101 -7.92 12.02 -2.10
C ARG A 101 -7.16 12.71 -3.24
N ALA A 102 -7.28 14.02 -3.38
CA ALA A 102 -6.58 14.82 -4.39
C ALA A 102 -5.21 15.38 -3.92
N PHE A 103 -4.70 14.94 -2.77
CA PHE A 103 -3.48 15.51 -2.20
C PHE A 103 -2.24 15.33 -3.10
N SER A 104 -2.15 14.20 -3.80
CA SER A 104 -1.03 13.87 -4.68
C SER A 104 -1.43 13.74 -6.16
N ALA A 105 -2.64 14.15 -6.52
CA ALA A 105 -3.09 14.10 -7.90
C ALA A 105 -2.35 15.12 -8.77
N TYR A 106 -1.88 14.67 -9.93
CA TYR A 106 -1.33 15.52 -10.98
C TYR A 106 -2.47 16.20 -11.75
N ASN A 107 -2.17 17.31 -12.42
CA ASN A 107 -3.15 18.06 -13.18
C ASN A 107 -2.62 18.42 -14.59
N TYR A 108 -3.39 19.19 -15.35
CA TYR A 108 -3.01 19.55 -16.71
C TYR A 108 -1.67 20.31 -16.80
N SER A 109 -1.35 21.17 -15.83
CA SER A 109 -0.05 21.87 -15.81
C SER A 109 1.14 20.93 -15.55
N ASP A 110 0.92 19.74 -14.98
CA ASP A 110 1.93 18.69 -14.90
C ASP A 110 2.19 18.09 -16.29
N PHE A 111 1.12 17.86 -17.04
CA PHE A 111 1.20 17.35 -18.40
C PHE A 111 1.88 18.35 -19.32
N GLU A 112 1.54 19.65 -19.25
CA GLU A 112 2.20 20.72 -20.01
C GLU A 112 3.70 20.76 -19.71
N ALA A 113 4.08 20.85 -18.43
CA ALA A 113 5.47 20.89 -18.02
C ALA A 113 6.27 19.66 -18.47
N TRP A 114 5.64 18.47 -18.45
CA TRP A 114 6.25 17.27 -18.99
C TRP A 114 6.44 17.35 -20.51
N THR A 115 5.42 17.77 -21.27
CA THR A 115 5.53 17.85 -22.73
C THR A 115 6.58 18.86 -23.17
N GLU A 116 6.65 20.03 -22.52
CA GLU A 116 7.67 21.05 -22.80
C GLU A 116 9.08 20.51 -22.54
N TRP A 117 9.27 19.85 -21.39
CA TRP A 117 10.54 19.21 -21.06
C TRP A 117 10.92 18.13 -22.08
N ALA A 118 9.99 17.24 -22.43
CA ALA A 118 10.26 16.12 -23.31
C ALA A 118 10.59 16.60 -24.74
N ALA A 119 9.85 17.60 -25.24
CA ALA A 119 10.15 18.25 -26.52
C ALA A 119 11.55 18.87 -26.54
N ALA A 120 11.92 19.61 -25.48
CA ALA A 120 13.25 20.23 -25.37
C ALA A 120 14.38 19.19 -25.34
N VAL A 121 14.19 18.06 -24.65
CA VAL A 121 15.17 16.95 -24.62
C VAL A 121 15.33 16.33 -25.99
N ILE A 122 14.22 16.11 -26.72
CA ILE A 122 14.24 15.56 -28.08
C ILE A 122 14.98 16.51 -29.03
N ASP A 123 14.61 17.79 -29.04
CA ASP A 123 15.22 18.80 -29.93
C ASP A 123 16.74 18.91 -29.68
N ALA A 124 17.16 18.92 -28.41
CA ALA A 124 18.57 18.95 -28.03
C ALA A 124 19.33 17.67 -28.48
N ALA A 125 18.73 16.50 -28.32
CA ALA A 125 19.33 15.24 -28.75
C ALA A 125 19.47 15.17 -30.28
N GLN A 126 18.49 15.69 -31.02
CA GLN A 126 18.55 15.76 -32.49
C GLN A 126 19.61 16.76 -32.97
N ALA A 127 19.68 17.93 -32.35
CA ALA A 127 20.71 18.93 -32.67
C ALA A 127 22.13 18.39 -32.43
N SER A 128 22.35 17.74 -31.28
CA SER A 128 23.65 17.13 -30.94
C SER A 128 24.03 16.01 -31.92
N ALA A 129 23.08 15.15 -32.29
CA ALA A 129 23.30 14.09 -33.27
C ALA A 129 23.69 14.64 -34.65
N ALA A 130 23.02 15.71 -35.09
CA ALA A 130 23.32 16.38 -36.36
C ALA A 130 24.71 17.03 -36.36
N GLU A 131 25.12 17.66 -35.25
CA GLU A 131 26.43 18.29 -35.10
C GLU A 131 27.57 17.26 -35.12
N HIS A 132 27.38 16.10 -34.48
CA HIS A 132 28.43 15.08 -34.32
C HIS A 132 28.38 13.97 -35.39
N GLY A 133 27.43 14.03 -36.33
CA GLY A 133 27.25 13.00 -37.36
C GLY A 133 26.89 11.62 -36.79
N THR A 134 26.25 11.57 -35.61
CA THR A 134 25.88 10.32 -34.92
C THR A 134 24.39 10.01 -35.09
N PRO A 135 23.97 8.74 -34.99
CA PRO A 135 22.55 8.39 -34.97
C PRO A 135 21.88 8.94 -33.71
N THR A 136 20.68 9.51 -33.85
CA THR A 136 19.89 9.91 -32.68
C THR A 136 19.34 8.69 -31.95
N VAL A 137 19.34 8.77 -30.61
CA VAL A 137 18.74 7.74 -29.73
C VAL A 137 17.20 7.89 -29.70
N VAL A 138 16.66 9.01 -30.20
CA VAL A 138 15.22 9.29 -30.22
C VAL A 138 14.56 8.70 -31.48
N PRO A 139 13.53 7.85 -31.34
CA PRO A 139 12.81 7.30 -32.49
C PRO A 139 12.23 8.38 -33.42
N ALA A 140 12.24 8.11 -34.73
CA ALA A 140 11.76 9.05 -35.76
C ALA A 140 10.31 9.49 -35.52
N ILE A 141 9.46 8.62 -34.98
CA ILE A 141 8.06 8.95 -34.65
C ILE A 141 7.95 10.12 -33.66
N CYS A 142 8.96 10.33 -32.81
CA CYS A 142 8.97 11.39 -31.80
C CYS A 142 9.59 12.68 -32.32
N HIS A 143 10.02 12.77 -33.58
CA HIS A 143 10.64 13.98 -34.14
C HIS A 143 9.61 15.08 -34.38
N LYS A 144 10.05 16.34 -34.34
CA LYS A 144 9.16 17.50 -34.55
C LYS A 144 8.35 17.38 -35.85
N GLY A 145 7.04 17.59 -35.74
CA GLY A 145 6.09 17.45 -36.84
C GLY A 145 5.52 16.04 -37.01
N GLN A 146 5.93 15.08 -36.19
CA GLN A 146 5.34 13.74 -36.14
C GLN A 146 4.28 13.63 -35.02
N PRO A 147 3.33 12.68 -35.12
CA PRO A 147 2.23 12.55 -34.15
C PRO A 147 2.67 12.26 -32.70
N TRP A 148 3.89 11.76 -32.51
CA TRP A 148 4.43 11.38 -31.19
C TRP A 148 5.38 12.43 -30.59
N TYR A 149 5.57 13.56 -31.26
CA TYR A 149 6.32 14.70 -30.69
C TYR A 149 5.51 15.35 -29.56
N PRO A 150 6.08 15.48 -28.34
CA PRO A 150 5.38 16.05 -27.20
C PRO A 150 4.88 17.47 -27.43
N ASN A 151 3.57 17.67 -27.32
CA ASN A 151 2.96 18.99 -27.43
C ASN A 151 1.58 19.00 -26.77
N ALA A 152 1.45 19.63 -25.60
CA ALA A 152 0.20 19.72 -24.87
C ALA A 152 -0.91 20.51 -25.59
N SER A 153 -0.59 21.34 -26.58
CA SER A 153 -1.60 22.03 -27.40
C SER A 153 -2.02 21.24 -28.64
N SER A 154 -1.30 20.17 -28.99
CA SER A 154 -1.60 19.37 -30.19
C SER A 154 -2.67 18.32 -29.89
N SER A 155 -3.82 18.45 -30.56
CA SER A 155 -4.88 17.44 -30.49
C SER A 155 -4.40 16.09 -31.03
N GLU A 156 -3.58 16.07 -32.08
CA GLU A 156 -3.02 14.85 -32.66
C GLU A 156 -2.11 14.10 -31.68
N PHE A 157 -1.25 14.83 -30.96
CA PHE A 157 -0.39 14.25 -29.93
C PHE A 157 -1.20 13.70 -28.75
N ILE A 158 -2.16 14.50 -28.24
CA ILE A 158 -3.04 14.09 -27.14
C ILE A 158 -3.80 12.80 -27.49
N HIS A 159 -4.37 12.72 -28.70
CA HIS A 159 -5.06 11.52 -29.15
C HIS A 159 -4.11 10.33 -29.26
N SER A 160 -2.92 10.54 -29.84
CA SER A 160 -1.92 9.47 -30.00
C SER A 160 -1.49 8.89 -28.66
N VAL A 161 -1.19 9.73 -27.67
CA VAL A 161 -0.74 9.29 -26.34
C VAL A 161 -1.88 8.67 -25.53
N LEU A 162 -3.10 9.23 -25.59
CA LEU A 162 -4.26 8.69 -24.89
C LEU A 162 -4.73 7.37 -25.49
N HIS A 163 -4.69 7.21 -26.82
CA HIS A 163 -4.99 5.94 -27.46
C HIS A 163 -3.97 4.86 -27.06
N ALA A 164 -2.69 5.20 -26.99
CA ALA A 164 -1.66 4.28 -26.52
C ALA A 164 -1.86 3.90 -25.04
N PHE A 165 -2.16 4.89 -24.18
CA PHE A 165 -2.49 4.65 -22.78
C PHE A 165 -3.73 3.75 -22.63
N TRP A 166 -4.81 4.05 -23.35
CA TRP A 166 -6.05 3.27 -23.32
C TRP A 166 -5.82 1.82 -23.77
N THR A 167 -5.06 1.63 -24.86
CA THR A 167 -4.66 0.29 -25.32
C THR A 167 -3.84 -0.45 -24.26
N PHE A 168 -2.85 0.23 -23.67
CA PHE A 168 -2.05 -0.34 -22.58
C PHE A 168 -2.92 -0.71 -21.38
N ALA A 169 -3.80 0.19 -20.95
CA ALA A 169 -4.66 0.02 -19.79
C ALA A 169 -5.61 -1.18 -19.95
N ASN A 170 -6.22 -1.34 -21.13
CA ASN A 170 -7.06 -2.49 -21.43
C ASN A 170 -6.28 -3.80 -21.52
N THR A 171 -5.10 -3.80 -22.14
CA THR A 171 -4.29 -5.02 -22.25
C THR A 171 -3.65 -5.46 -20.92
N THR A 172 -3.66 -4.59 -19.90
CA THR A 172 -3.05 -4.85 -18.59
C THR A 172 -4.06 -4.94 -17.44
N ASN A 173 -5.37 -4.98 -17.73
CA ASN A 173 -6.46 -4.98 -16.74
C ASN A 173 -6.41 -3.76 -15.79
N PHE A 174 -5.86 -2.64 -16.25
CA PHE A 174 -5.68 -1.43 -15.43
C PHE A 174 -7.02 -0.83 -14.99
N PHE A 175 -7.99 -0.68 -15.90
CA PHE A 175 -9.32 -0.15 -15.58
C PHE A 175 -10.11 -1.13 -14.74
N GLU A 176 -10.13 -2.41 -15.15
CA GLU A 176 -10.88 -3.47 -14.47
C GLU A 176 -10.46 -3.61 -13.00
N SER A 177 -9.14 -3.68 -12.72
CA SER A 177 -8.61 -3.81 -11.35
C SER A 177 -8.95 -2.63 -10.43
N ARG A 178 -9.22 -1.47 -11.02
CA ARG A 178 -9.60 -0.22 -10.32
C ARG A 178 -11.10 0.03 -10.31
N PHE A 179 -11.91 -0.84 -10.91
CA PHE A 179 -13.34 -0.63 -11.16
C PHE A 179 -13.63 0.66 -11.93
N ASP A 180 -12.74 1.02 -12.86
CA ASP A 180 -12.79 2.26 -13.65
C ASP A 180 -13.39 2.04 -15.06
N GLN A 181 -14.33 1.11 -15.22
CA GLN A 181 -14.95 0.79 -16.51
C GLN A 181 -15.59 2.01 -17.18
N ALA A 182 -16.18 2.93 -16.40
CA ALA A 182 -16.73 4.17 -16.93
C ALA A 182 -15.67 5.04 -17.65
N TRP A 183 -14.39 4.95 -17.25
CA TRP A 183 -13.29 5.67 -17.89
C TRP A 183 -12.73 4.94 -19.10
N ASP A 184 -12.78 3.61 -19.13
CA ASP A 184 -12.55 2.83 -20.34
C ASP A 184 -13.57 3.21 -21.43
N ASP A 185 -14.86 3.13 -21.11
CA ASP A 185 -15.95 3.47 -22.03
C ASP A 185 -15.86 4.94 -22.49
N TRP A 186 -15.55 5.85 -21.57
CA TRP A 186 -15.38 7.28 -21.89
C TRP A 186 -14.20 7.51 -22.82
N LEU A 187 -13.05 6.88 -22.60
CA LEU A 187 -11.89 7.00 -23.51
C LEU A 187 -12.19 6.39 -24.87
N ALA A 188 -12.79 5.20 -24.90
CA ALA A 188 -13.16 4.51 -26.15
C ALA A 188 -14.08 5.37 -27.01
N TYR A 189 -15.14 5.93 -26.43
CA TYR A 189 -16.08 6.80 -27.13
C TYR A 189 -15.39 8.09 -27.62
N ASN A 190 -14.74 8.83 -26.72
CA ASN A 190 -14.22 10.15 -27.03
C ASN A 190 -13.02 10.12 -28.00
N LEU A 191 -12.17 9.10 -27.92
CA LEU A 191 -11.12 8.87 -28.92
C LEU A 191 -11.73 8.49 -30.28
N GLY A 192 -12.79 7.69 -30.29
CA GLY A 192 -13.48 7.26 -31.53
C GLY A 192 -14.15 8.41 -32.29
N VAL A 193 -14.65 9.43 -31.58
CA VAL A 193 -15.24 10.64 -32.21
C VAL A 193 -14.25 11.80 -32.35
N ASN A 194 -12.96 11.57 -32.05
CA ASN A 194 -11.89 12.57 -32.13
C ASN A 194 -12.20 13.87 -31.34
N ALA A 195 -12.74 13.72 -30.13
CA ALA A 195 -13.16 14.85 -29.31
C ALA A 195 -11.97 15.66 -28.77
N SER A 196 -12.12 16.97 -28.65
CA SER A 196 -11.08 17.88 -28.13
C SER A 196 -11.08 17.97 -26.60
N GLY A 197 -9.94 18.34 -26.00
CA GLY A 197 -9.86 18.65 -24.56
C GLY A 197 -9.82 17.43 -23.62
N LEU A 198 -9.60 16.23 -24.17
CA LEU A 198 -9.66 14.97 -23.41
C LEU A 198 -8.72 14.94 -22.20
N MET A 199 -7.49 15.42 -22.37
CA MET A 199 -6.49 15.40 -21.30
C MET A 199 -6.88 16.31 -20.13
N HIS A 200 -7.55 17.44 -20.38
CA HIS A 200 -8.07 18.31 -19.32
C HIS A 200 -9.10 17.57 -18.46
N VAL A 201 -10.14 17.03 -19.11
CA VAL A 201 -11.23 16.31 -18.42
C VAL A 201 -10.70 15.10 -17.67
N LEU A 202 -9.80 14.35 -18.31
CA LEU A 202 -9.18 13.17 -17.71
C LEU A 202 -8.37 13.53 -16.47
N LEU A 203 -7.50 14.56 -16.52
CA LEU A 203 -6.64 14.90 -15.39
C LEU A 203 -7.37 15.63 -14.26
N GLU A 204 -8.49 16.28 -14.55
CA GLU A 204 -9.37 16.83 -13.51
C GLU A 204 -9.95 15.72 -12.60
N SER A 205 -10.30 14.58 -13.19
CA SER A 205 -10.92 13.46 -12.46
C SER A 205 -9.95 12.35 -12.07
N LYS A 206 -8.93 12.10 -12.89
CA LYS A 206 -8.01 10.96 -12.85
C LYS A 206 -6.56 11.42 -12.99
N GLY A 207 -6.19 12.51 -12.32
CA GLY A 207 -4.83 13.04 -12.30
C GLY A 207 -3.72 12.02 -12.00
N HIS A 208 -4.02 11.00 -11.19
CA HIS A 208 -3.10 9.90 -10.89
C HIS A 208 -2.79 8.97 -12.08
N TYR A 209 -3.50 9.08 -13.21
CA TYR A 209 -3.18 8.36 -14.44
C TYR A 209 -1.97 8.96 -15.16
N LEU A 210 -1.65 10.24 -14.92
CA LEU A 210 -0.61 10.95 -15.68
C LEU A 210 0.75 10.25 -15.65
N PRO A 211 1.28 9.76 -14.52
CA PRO A 211 2.55 9.03 -14.52
C PRO A 211 2.54 7.80 -15.42
N LEU A 212 1.41 7.09 -15.49
CA LEU A 212 1.29 5.93 -16.37
C LEU A 212 1.14 6.33 -17.84
N ILE A 213 0.40 7.42 -18.14
CA ILE A 213 0.32 8.00 -19.49
C ILE A 213 1.72 8.38 -19.99
N VAL A 214 2.50 9.09 -19.16
CA VAL A 214 3.89 9.44 -19.45
C VAL A 214 4.73 8.18 -19.63
N ARG A 215 4.57 7.18 -18.77
CA ARG A 215 5.34 5.93 -18.86
C ARG A 215 5.08 5.16 -20.16
N VAL A 216 3.81 5.10 -20.59
CA VAL A 216 3.43 4.50 -21.89
C VAL A 216 4.06 5.28 -23.04
N TRP A 217 4.11 6.61 -22.93
CA TRP A 217 4.82 7.42 -23.92
C TRP A 217 6.32 7.12 -23.95
N GLU A 218 6.98 7.08 -22.79
CA GLU A 218 8.42 6.80 -22.67
C GLU A 218 8.79 5.46 -23.30
N ASP A 219 7.98 4.43 -23.06
CA ASP A 219 8.20 3.09 -23.61
C ASP A 219 8.17 3.10 -25.15
N ARG A 220 7.14 3.75 -25.72
CA ARG A 220 7.01 3.91 -27.17
C ARG A 220 8.06 4.84 -27.78
N ALA A 221 8.59 5.79 -26.99
CA ALA A 221 9.70 6.65 -27.34
C ALA A 221 11.08 5.95 -27.21
N GLY A 222 11.11 4.61 -27.19
CA GLY A 222 12.34 3.82 -27.17
C GLY A 222 12.94 3.63 -25.77
N ASN A 223 12.22 4.05 -24.73
CA ASN A 223 12.57 3.80 -23.34
C ASN A 223 13.95 4.36 -22.91
N ALA A 224 14.43 5.37 -23.63
CA ALA A 224 15.76 5.93 -23.47
C ALA A 224 15.93 6.59 -22.07
N PRO A 225 17.05 6.37 -21.35
CA PRO A 225 17.27 6.97 -20.04
C PRO A 225 17.14 8.50 -20.04
N ALA A 226 17.54 9.17 -21.13
CA ALA A 226 17.43 10.63 -21.27
C ALA A 226 15.97 11.13 -21.33
N LEU A 227 15.03 10.28 -21.75
CA LEU A 227 13.60 10.60 -21.84
C LEU A 227 12.80 10.19 -20.60
N ARG A 228 13.48 9.79 -19.52
CA ARG A 228 12.83 9.46 -18.24
C ARG A 228 12.45 10.71 -17.47
N TYR A 229 11.16 11.01 -17.44
CA TYR A 229 10.67 12.16 -16.70
C TYR A 229 10.60 11.85 -15.21
N THR A 230 11.09 12.79 -14.40
CA THR A 230 10.87 12.79 -12.95
C THR A 230 9.91 13.90 -12.62
N PHE A 231 8.70 13.54 -12.20
CA PHE A 231 7.70 14.53 -11.80
C PHE A 231 8.24 15.40 -10.66
N PRO A 232 8.06 16.73 -10.75
CA PRO A 232 8.45 17.63 -9.69
C PRO A 232 7.69 17.28 -8.42
N LYS A 233 8.37 17.36 -7.28
CA LYS A 233 7.74 17.14 -5.98
C LYS A 233 7.04 18.46 -5.62
N ARG A 234 5.75 18.58 -5.95
CA ARG A 234 5.05 19.88 -6.01
C ARG A 234 4.51 20.43 -4.68
N ARG A 235 4.49 19.63 -3.60
CA ARG A 235 3.87 20.03 -2.34
C ARG A 235 4.81 19.78 -1.16
N PRO A 236 4.88 20.69 -0.17
CA PRO A 236 5.46 20.34 1.11
C PRO A 236 4.74 19.08 1.61
N PRO A 237 5.47 18.10 2.16
CA PRO A 237 4.89 16.86 2.62
C PRO A 237 3.84 17.19 3.69
N HIS A 238 2.71 16.49 3.62
CA HIS A 238 1.69 16.61 4.65
C HIS A 238 2.30 16.31 6.02
N GLY A 239 1.85 17.01 7.06
CA GLY A 239 2.38 16.82 8.42
C GLY A 239 2.37 15.34 8.83
N ILE A 240 1.29 14.62 8.50
CA ILE A 240 1.19 13.19 8.85
C ILE A 240 2.22 12.31 8.13
N SER A 241 2.58 12.65 6.89
CA SER A 241 3.64 11.96 6.16
C SER A 241 4.99 12.15 6.83
N GLN A 242 5.27 13.36 7.35
CA GLN A 242 6.46 13.64 8.14
C GLN A 242 6.44 12.92 9.49
N TRP A 243 5.29 12.91 10.16
CA TRP A 243 5.11 12.19 11.42
C TRP A 243 5.44 10.70 11.26
N TYR A 244 4.85 10.04 10.25
CA TYR A 244 5.12 8.62 10.03
C TYR A 244 6.57 8.34 9.66
N ARG A 245 7.19 9.21 8.85
CA ARG A 245 8.61 9.08 8.53
C ARG A 245 9.49 9.26 9.75
N TRP A 246 9.21 10.24 10.60
CA TRP A 246 9.96 10.48 11.83
C TRP A 246 9.86 9.27 12.76
N VAL A 247 8.64 8.77 13.05
CA VAL A 247 8.45 7.59 13.89
C VAL A 247 9.27 6.42 13.36
N ARG A 248 9.18 6.11 12.04
CA ARG A 248 9.94 5.01 11.43
C ARG A 248 11.46 5.20 11.58
N LYS A 249 11.99 6.36 11.18
CA LYS A 249 13.44 6.64 11.23
C LYS A 249 13.98 6.58 12.66
N THR A 250 13.24 7.14 13.62
CA THR A 250 13.65 7.15 15.03
C THR A 250 13.65 5.75 15.62
N LYS A 251 12.64 4.93 15.30
CA LYS A 251 12.62 3.51 15.70
C LYS A 251 13.78 2.72 15.11
N GLU A 252 14.07 2.92 13.83
CA GLU A 252 15.20 2.27 13.16
C GLU A 252 16.54 2.64 13.83
N ALA A 253 16.74 3.91 14.16
CA ALA A 253 17.93 4.38 14.87
C ALA A 253 18.04 3.77 16.27
N ILE A 254 16.95 3.72 17.06
CA ILE A 254 16.93 3.08 18.38
C ILE A 254 17.20 1.57 18.24
N SER A 255 16.57 0.91 17.28
CA SER A 255 16.74 -0.52 17.04
C SER A 255 18.16 -0.88 16.63
N ALA A 256 18.82 -0.04 15.83
CA ALA A 256 20.21 -0.23 15.42
C ALA A 256 21.20 -0.14 16.60
N LEU A 257 20.87 0.65 17.63
CA LEU A 257 21.64 0.76 18.86
C LEU A 257 21.41 -0.41 19.82
N GLY A 258 20.26 -1.07 19.74
CA GLY A 258 19.89 -2.19 20.61
C GLY A 258 19.97 -1.81 22.09
N GLN A 259 20.76 -2.54 22.87
CA GLN A 259 20.94 -2.27 24.31
C GLN A 259 21.72 -0.98 24.62
N ALA A 260 22.39 -0.38 23.64
CA ALA A 260 23.06 0.91 23.82
C ALA A 260 22.09 2.10 23.87
N ALA A 261 20.83 1.91 23.43
CA ALA A 261 19.80 2.92 23.60
C ALA A 261 19.37 3.00 25.08
N PRO A 262 19.14 4.21 25.64
CA PRO A 262 18.69 4.39 27.01
C PRO A 262 17.43 3.59 27.34
N ASN A 263 17.29 3.15 28.60
CA ASN A 263 16.13 2.36 29.05
C ASN A 263 14.79 3.07 28.80
N HIS A 264 14.74 4.40 28.91
CA HIS A 264 13.54 5.19 28.62
C HIS A 264 13.22 5.29 27.12
N LEU A 265 14.09 4.80 26.24
CA LEU A 265 13.88 4.70 24.80
C LEU A 265 13.75 3.26 24.32
N GLN A 266 13.70 2.26 25.21
CA GLN A 266 13.48 0.87 24.81
C GLN A 266 11.99 0.62 24.45
N PRO A 267 11.66 -0.40 23.63
CA PRO A 267 10.30 -0.63 23.11
C PRO A 267 9.16 -0.73 24.14
N HIS A 268 9.49 -1.07 25.40
CA HIS A 268 8.56 -1.14 26.53
C HIS A 268 8.30 0.21 27.20
N SER A 269 9.02 1.27 26.83
CA SER A 269 8.89 2.62 27.41
C SER A 269 7.82 3.45 26.71
N ALA A 270 7.17 4.35 27.46
CA ALA A 270 6.20 5.30 26.92
C ALA A 270 6.80 6.33 25.97
N LEU A 271 8.12 6.57 26.01
CA LEU A 271 8.80 7.50 25.09
C LEU A 271 9.32 6.83 23.82
N TYR A 272 9.19 5.51 23.67
CA TYR A 272 9.58 4.82 22.44
C TYR A 272 8.57 5.14 21.32
N PRO A 273 9.00 5.61 20.14
CA PRO A 273 8.08 5.97 19.08
C PRO A 273 7.28 4.80 18.52
N LYS A 274 5.96 5.01 18.39
CA LYS A 274 4.99 4.03 17.88
C LYS A 274 3.89 4.70 17.07
N PHE A 275 3.17 3.93 16.28
CA PHE A 275 1.96 4.38 15.58
C PHE A 275 0.68 4.17 16.41
N ASP A 276 0.80 4.10 17.75
CA ASP A 276 -0.31 3.82 18.66
C ASP A 276 -0.76 5.06 19.45
N THR A 277 -1.99 4.99 19.98
CA THR A 277 -2.61 6.09 20.73
C THR A 277 -1.87 6.43 22.03
N ALA A 278 -1.20 5.45 22.64
CA ALA A 278 -0.49 5.66 23.90
C ALA A 278 0.74 6.57 23.70
N PHE A 279 1.52 6.29 22.66
CA PHE A 279 2.66 7.13 22.29
C PHE A 279 2.22 8.50 21.78
N GLU A 280 1.24 8.55 20.89
CA GLU A 280 0.69 9.81 20.38
C GLU A 280 0.19 10.71 21.52
N THR A 281 -0.53 10.15 22.49
CA THR A 281 -0.99 10.87 23.69
C THR A 281 0.18 11.36 24.53
N THR A 282 1.21 10.53 24.72
CA THR A 282 2.42 10.90 25.46
C THR A 282 3.09 12.13 24.85
N VAL A 283 3.27 12.14 23.52
CA VAL A 283 3.91 13.27 22.82
C VAL A 283 3.05 14.53 22.86
N LEU A 284 1.73 14.39 22.69
CA LEU A 284 0.80 15.52 22.83
C LEU A 284 0.81 16.11 24.25
N GLU A 285 0.92 15.29 25.28
CA GLU A 285 1.04 15.75 26.67
C GLU A 285 2.36 16.49 26.93
N LEU A 286 3.47 15.99 26.38
CA LEU A 286 4.75 16.68 26.45
C LEU A 286 4.66 18.07 25.82
N TRP A 287 4.08 18.16 24.62
CA TRP A 287 3.83 19.43 23.94
C TRP A 287 2.91 20.35 24.74
N ARG A 288 1.83 19.82 25.33
CA ARG A 288 0.86 20.57 26.14
C ARG A 288 1.46 21.18 27.40
N ARG A 289 2.40 20.47 28.05
CA ARG A 289 3.09 20.88 29.29
C ARG A 289 4.38 21.67 29.04
N GLY A 290 4.91 21.62 27.82
CA GLY A 290 6.12 22.34 27.44
C GLY A 290 5.99 23.84 27.64
N THR A 291 7.08 24.48 28.04
CA THR A 291 7.14 25.93 28.33
C THR A 291 7.33 26.78 27.07
N GLY A 292 7.51 26.17 25.90
CA GLY A 292 7.69 26.87 24.63
C GLY A 292 8.26 25.98 23.54
N GLY A 293 8.63 26.60 22.43
CA GLY A 293 9.26 25.97 21.27
C GLY A 293 9.17 26.88 20.04
N PRO A 294 10.08 26.70 19.07
CA PRO A 294 10.22 27.68 17.99
C PRO A 294 9.15 27.54 16.88
N TYR A 295 8.36 26.46 16.87
CA TYR A 295 7.49 26.14 15.73
C TYR A 295 6.01 26.40 16.02
N LEU A 296 5.46 25.80 17.09
CA LEU A 296 4.04 25.94 17.42
C LEU A 296 3.78 25.65 18.92
N PRO A 297 4.16 26.54 19.86
CA PRO A 297 3.98 26.29 21.28
C PRO A 297 2.49 26.12 21.61
N ALA A 298 2.14 25.19 22.51
CA ALA A 298 0.73 24.91 22.84
C ALA A 298 0.00 26.16 23.40
N THR A 299 0.72 27.08 24.03
CA THR A 299 0.20 28.37 24.53
C THR A 299 -0.34 29.29 23.43
N SER A 300 0.02 29.05 22.17
CA SER A 300 -0.51 29.80 21.01
C SER A 300 -1.91 29.37 20.60
N LEU A 301 -2.40 28.21 21.07
CA LEU A 301 -3.71 27.71 20.70
C LEU A 301 -4.85 28.40 21.47
N PRO A 302 -6.03 28.58 20.85
CA PRO A 302 -7.23 29.04 21.54
C PRO A 302 -7.60 28.12 22.71
N ARG A 303 -8.15 28.69 23.80
CA ARG A 303 -8.56 27.94 25.00
C ARG A 303 -9.52 26.79 24.69
N GLU A 304 -10.43 26.99 23.75
CA GLU A 304 -11.40 25.99 23.32
C GLU A 304 -10.71 24.76 22.70
N ARG A 305 -9.66 24.98 21.90
CA ARG A 305 -8.88 23.89 21.30
C ARG A 305 -8.08 23.13 22.36
N LEU A 306 -7.51 23.84 23.33
CA LEU A 306 -6.84 23.20 24.46
C LEU A 306 -7.82 22.37 25.30
N HIS A 307 -9.02 22.88 25.56
CA HIS A 307 -10.07 22.14 26.25
C HIS A 307 -10.50 20.89 25.48
N TRP A 308 -10.67 21.01 24.15
CA TRP A 308 -10.97 19.87 23.29
C TRP A 308 -9.89 18.78 23.39
N MET A 309 -8.60 19.16 23.37
CA MET A 309 -7.51 18.21 23.55
C MET A 309 -7.58 17.50 24.91
N ASP A 310 -7.88 18.22 25.98
CA ASP A 310 -8.00 17.66 27.33
C ASP A 310 -9.18 16.67 27.43
N GLN A 311 -10.31 16.98 26.79
CA GLN A 311 -11.49 16.11 26.73
C GLN A 311 -11.27 14.83 25.91
N HIS A 312 -10.41 14.88 24.90
CA HIS A 312 -10.14 13.75 24.00
C HIS A 312 -8.83 13.04 24.36
N ARG A 313 -8.28 13.28 25.55
CA ARG A 313 -7.03 12.67 26.00
C ARG A 313 -7.12 11.14 25.97
N GLY A 314 -6.14 10.49 25.32
CA GLY A 314 -6.13 9.04 25.18
C GLY A 314 -7.13 8.49 24.15
N HIS A 315 -7.93 9.35 23.51
CA HIS A 315 -8.76 8.94 22.39
C HIS A 315 -7.91 8.77 21.14
N ARG A 316 -8.37 7.91 20.25
CA ARG A 316 -7.71 7.61 18.98
C ARG A 316 -7.82 8.79 18.02
N ASN A 317 -6.91 8.87 17.06
CA ASN A 317 -6.92 9.84 15.97
C ASN A 317 -6.81 11.33 16.38
N VAL A 318 -6.62 11.63 17.67
CA VAL A 318 -6.44 13.02 18.14
C VAL A 318 -5.25 13.67 17.48
N LEU A 319 -4.10 12.98 17.43
CA LEU A 319 -2.91 13.50 16.73
C LEU A 319 -3.19 13.71 15.25
N LEU A 320 -3.81 12.73 14.57
CA LEU A 320 -4.16 12.90 13.16
C LEU A 320 -5.04 14.14 12.94
N LYS A 321 -6.09 14.31 13.75
CA LYS A 321 -7.01 15.44 13.63
C LYS A 321 -6.29 16.77 13.85
N LEU A 322 -5.45 16.85 14.88
CA LEU A 322 -4.64 18.04 15.15
C LEU A 322 -3.65 18.32 14.01
N VAL A 323 -3.01 17.30 13.42
CA VAL A 323 -2.09 17.46 12.29
C VAL A 323 -2.83 17.90 11.02
N GLN A 324 -4.05 17.41 10.80
CA GLN A 324 -4.91 17.89 9.70
C GLN A 324 -5.28 19.36 9.89
N ASP A 325 -5.54 19.79 11.13
CA ASP A 325 -5.98 21.15 11.43
C ASP A 325 -4.82 22.17 11.56
N LEU A 326 -3.64 21.74 12.04
CA LEU A 326 -2.49 22.60 12.37
C LEU A 326 -1.30 22.40 11.42
N GLY A 327 -1.35 21.39 10.56
CA GLY A 327 -0.37 21.14 9.51
C GLY A 327 1.02 20.74 10.03
N ILE A 328 2.03 21.05 9.22
CA ILE A 328 3.41 20.59 9.45
C ILE A 328 4.04 21.20 10.71
N HIS A 329 3.72 22.45 11.07
CA HIS A 329 4.31 23.16 12.22
C HIS A 329 4.06 22.44 13.55
N LEU A 330 2.89 21.82 13.71
CA LEU A 330 2.62 20.95 14.85
C LEU A 330 3.63 19.81 14.91
N VAL A 331 3.82 19.10 13.80
CA VAL A 331 4.73 17.95 13.74
C VAL A 331 6.17 18.36 14.06
N GLN A 332 6.63 19.52 13.55
CA GLN A 332 7.96 20.07 13.90
C GLN A 332 8.08 20.27 15.41
N GLN A 333 7.04 20.84 16.02
CA GLN A 333 7.01 21.10 17.46
C GLN A 333 6.97 19.80 18.27
N LEU A 334 6.16 18.81 17.87
CA LEU A 334 6.06 17.53 18.57
C LEU A 334 7.41 16.80 18.58
N ILE A 335 8.11 16.80 17.44
CA ILE A 335 9.45 16.23 17.31
C ILE A 335 10.43 16.97 18.21
N TYR A 336 10.46 18.31 18.15
CA TYR A 336 11.34 19.13 18.98
C TYR A 336 11.14 18.86 20.48
N THR A 337 9.89 18.88 20.94
CA THR A 337 9.57 18.66 22.36
C THR A 337 9.90 17.23 22.80
N TRP A 338 9.71 16.23 21.94
CA TRP A 338 10.14 14.87 22.24
C TRP A 338 11.67 14.77 22.34
N GLU A 339 12.41 15.36 21.40
CA GLU A 339 13.89 15.38 21.40
C GLU A 339 14.45 16.06 22.65
N GLU A 340 13.89 17.21 23.03
CA GLU A 340 14.21 17.92 24.26
C GLU A 340 13.95 17.07 25.50
N LYS A 341 12.86 16.29 25.50
CA LYS A 341 12.52 15.42 26.63
C LYS A 341 13.46 14.23 26.76
N VAL A 342 13.87 13.61 25.65
CA VAL A 342 14.66 12.37 25.69
C VAL A 342 16.16 12.61 25.80
N GLN A 343 16.63 13.81 25.40
CA GLN A 343 18.03 14.27 25.47
C GLN A 343 19.03 13.23 24.96
N PHE A 344 18.74 12.62 23.82
CA PHE A 344 19.55 11.54 23.26
C PHE A 344 20.05 11.88 21.86
N GLY A 345 21.34 12.24 21.78
CA GLY A 345 22.00 12.72 20.57
C GLY A 345 21.77 11.86 19.31
N PRO A 346 21.87 10.51 19.36
CA PRO A 346 21.69 9.66 18.18
C PRO A 346 20.32 9.73 17.50
N VAL A 347 19.30 10.29 18.16
CA VAL A 347 17.95 10.43 17.62
C VAL A 347 17.44 11.88 17.65
N ALA A 348 18.32 12.82 17.98
CA ALA A 348 18.01 14.24 18.02
C ALA A 348 18.37 14.94 16.69
N GLY A 349 17.83 16.13 16.47
CA GLY A 349 18.12 16.94 15.29
C GLY A 349 17.48 16.39 14.02
N TYR A 350 16.29 15.79 14.11
CA TYR A 350 15.60 15.31 12.92
C TYR A 350 15.32 16.44 11.93
N LEU A 351 16.05 16.43 10.82
CA LEU A 351 15.79 17.30 9.69
C LEU A 351 14.62 16.75 8.88
N MET A 352 13.52 17.49 8.86
CA MET A 352 12.39 17.18 8.00
C MET A 352 12.81 17.32 6.54
N PRO A 353 12.81 16.23 5.76
CA PRO A 353 13.13 16.33 4.35
C PRO A 353 12.06 17.17 3.65
N PRO A 354 12.44 17.95 2.62
CA PRO A 354 11.51 18.83 1.91
C PRO A 354 10.42 18.04 1.16
N PHE A 355 10.61 16.73 0.97
CA PHE A 355 9.66 15.86 0.31
C PHE A 355 9.67 14.44 0.91
N VAL A 356 8.47 13.90 1.13
CA VAL A 356 8.23 12.55 1.68
C VAL A 356 7.03 11.93 0.98
N PRO A 357 7.14 10.74 0.38
CA PRO A 357 5.97 10.02 -0.11
C PRO A 357 5.09 9.64 1.08
N PHE A 358 3.77 9.72 0.90
CA PHE A 358 2.86 9.25 1.92
C PHE A 358 2.85 7.73 1.96
N VAL A 359 3.41 7.16 3.03
CA VAL A 359 3.47 5.72 3.25
C VAL A 359 2.97 5.43 4.67
N PRO A 360 1.66 5.24 4.87
CA PRO A 360 1.14 4.82 6.16
C PRO A 360 1.56 3.38 6.46
N PRO A 361 1.59 2.98 7.75
CA PRO A 361 1.54 1.57 8.14
C PRO A 361 0.47 0.83 7.33
N GLN A 362 0.81 -0.26 6.65
CA GLN A 362 -0.09 -1.01 5.77
C GLN A 362 0.46 -2.42 5.57
N ARG A 363 -0.42 -3.39 5.30
CA ARG A 363 0.00 -4.70 4.80
C ARG A 363 0.55 -4.55 3.38
N TYR A 364 1.72 -5.13 3.11
CA TYR A 364 2.36 -5.05 1.79
C TYR A 364 2.47 -6.41 1.10
N ALA A 365 2.36 -7.50 1.85
CA ALA A 365 2.34 -8.85 1.31
C ALA A 365 1.54 -9.80 2.21
N THR A 366 1.04 -10.88 1.60
CA THR A 366 0.31 -11.95 2.28
C THR A 366 0.90 -13.29 1.88
N LEU A 367 1.15 -14.13 2.88
CA LEU A 367 1.45 -15.55 2.71
C LEU A 367 0.25 -16.36 3.20
N PHE A 368 -0.44 -17.04 2.29
CA PHE A 368 -1.51 -17.97 2.61
C PHE A 368 -1.02 -19.41 2.54
N LEU A 369 -1.00 -20.12 3.67
CA LEU A 369 -0.63 -21.54 3.74
C LEU A 369 -1.88 -22.42 3.70
N TYR A 370 -1.88 -23.45 2.84
CA TYR A 370 -2.92 -24.48 2.83
C TYR A 370 -2.59 -25.57 3.85
N LEU A 371 -3.49 -25.78 4.82
CA LEU A 371 -3.28 -26.75 5.89
C LEU A 371 -3.82 -28.15 5.55
N ASN A 372 -4.63 -28.26 4.51
CA ASN A 372 -5.07 -29.51 3.92
C ASN A 372 -5.27 -29.38 2.41
N THR A 373 -5.33 -30.53 1.72
CA THR A 373 -5.74 -30.61 0.32
C THR A 373 -7.26 -30.56 0.24
N VAL A 374 -7.78 -29.87 -0.77
CA VAL A 374 -9.22 -29.84 -1.11
C VAL A 374 -9.37 -30.36 -2.53
N ASP A 375 -10.16 -31.42 -2.69
CA ASP A 375 -10.26 -32.12 -3.97
C ASP A 375 -11.05 -31.33 -5.03
N LYS A 376 -12.01 -30.49 -4.59
CA LYS A 376 -12.83 -29.68 -5.49
C LYS A 376 -13.26 -28.36 -4.85
N GLY A 377 -13.11 -27.27 -5.60
CA GLY A 377 -13.36 -25.93 -5.12
C GLY A 377 -12.30 -25.47 -4.12
N GLY A 378 -12.61 -24.41 -3.38
CA GLY A 378 -11.73 -23.91 -2.33
C GLY A 378 -10.53 -23.11 -2.84
N GLU A 379 -10.44 -22.79 -4.12
CA GLU A 379 -9.31 -22.09 -4.71
C GLU A 379 -9.08 -20.72 -4.09
N THR A 380 -7.83 -20.25 -4.14
CA THR A 380 -7.52 -18.83 -3.96
C THR A 380 -7.42 -18.21 -5.34
N VAL A 381 -8.31 -17.28 -5.68
CA VAL A 381 -8.41 -16.70 -7.03
C VAL A 381 -7.88 -15.27 -7.07
N PHE A 382 -7.28 -14.91 -8.19
CA PHE A 382 -6.75 -13.58 -8.52
C PHE A 382 -7.41 -13.12 -9.82
N PRO A 383 -8.60 -12.50 -9.75
CA PRO A 383 -9.46 -12.28 -10.91
C PRO A 383 -8.82 -11.42 -12.00
N HIS A 384 -7.97 -10.46 -11.62
CA HIS A 384 -7.32 -9.56 -12.55
C HIS A 384 -5.97 -10.07 -13.05
N ALA A 385 -5.48 -11.22 -12.56
CA ALA A 385 -4.23 -11.80 -13.05
C ALA A 385 -4.36 -12.22 -14.52
N ARG A 386 -3.37 -11.87 -15.34
CA ARG A 386 -3.39 -12.05 -16.80
C ARG A 386 -3.16 -13.48 -17.30
N THR A 387 -2.90 -14.43 -16.40
CA THR A 387 -2.63 -15.81 -16.77
C THR A 387 -3.82 -16.68 -16.41
N ASP A 388 -4.40 -17.35 -17.40
CA ASP A 388 -5.44 -18.39 -17.24
C ASP A 388 -4.92 -19.67 -16.54
N ALA A 389 -3.73 -19.62 -15.91
CA ALA A 389 -3.14 -20.76 -15.23
C ALA A 389 -4.12 -21.25 -14.15
N HIS A 390 -4.63 -22.47 -14.37
CA HIS A 390 -5.48 -23.24 -13.46
C HIS A 390 -6.90 -22.71 -13.22
N VAL A 391 -7.49 -21.90 -14.12
CA VAL A 391 -8.93 -21.57 -14.01
C VAL A 391 -9.76 -22.84 -14.09
N SER A 392 -10.36 -23.23 -12.97
CA SER A 392 -11.46 -24.19 -12.98
C SER A 392 -12.69 -23.50 -13.55
N ARG A 393 -12.81 -23.45 -14.89
CA ARG A 393 -13.99 -22.92 -15.60
C ARG A 393 -15.28 -23.70 -15.31
N SER A 394 -15.23 -24.71 -14.43
CA SER A 394 -16.36 -25.52 -14.00
C SER A 394 -17.17 -24.91 -12.85
N TYR A 395 -16.71 -23.79 -12.27
CA TYR A 395 -17.47 -23.07 -11.23
C TYR A 395 -18.55 -22.19 -11.87
N ASN A 396 -19.77 -22.73 -11.97
CA ASN A 396 -20.95 -21.99 -12.45
C ASN A 396 -21.85 -21.62 -11.26
N SER A 397 -21.46 -20.61 -10.50
CA SER A 397 -22.26 -20.10 -9.38
C SER A 397 -22.30 -18.58 -9.39
N THR A 398 -23.51 -18.05 -9.26
CA THR A 398 -23.81 -16.62 -9.18
C THR A 398 -23.31 -15.97 -7.88
N THR A 399 -22.94 -16.78 -6.88
CA THR A 399 -22.59 -16.29 -5.55
C THR A 399 -21.21 -15.63 -5.52
N MET A 400 -20.25 -16.17 -6.30
CA MET A 400 -18.88 -15.67 -6.39
C MET A 400 -18.35 -15.89 -7.84
N PRO A 401 -18.83 -15.11 -8.82
CA PRO A 401 -18.47 -15.26 -10.23
C PRO A 401 -16.97 -15.12 -10.48
N GLU A 402 -16.26 -14.37 -9.63
CA GLU A 402 -14.81 -14.18 -9.72
C GLU A 402 -13.99 -15.47 -9.54
N CYS A 403 -14.62 -16.57 -9.13
CA CYS A 403 -13.99 -17.89 -9.10
C CYS A 403 -13.68 -18.46 -10.50
N ALA A 404 -14.34 -17.93 -11.54
CA ALA A 404 -14.11 -18.29 -12.94
C ALA A 404 -13.22 -17.27 -13.68
N GLU A 405 -12.66 -16.27 -12.96
CA GLU A 405 -11.88 -15.17 -13.51
C GLU A 405 -10.38 -15.32 -13.16
N GLY A 406 -9.49 -14.90 -14.08
CA GLY A 406 -8.07 -14.70 -13.81
C GLY A 406 -7.27 -15.96 -13.50
N MET A 407 -6.45 -15.94 -12.44
CA MET A 407 -5.63 -17.08 -12.01
C MET A 407 -6.24 -17.72 -10.77
N ALA A 408 -6.25 -19.06 -10.68
CA ALA A 408 -6.73 -19.78 -9.50
C ALA A 408 -5.63 -20.69 -8.93
N VAL A 409 -5.51 -20.76 -7.61
CA VAL A 409 -4.55 -21.66 -6.96
C VAL A 409 -5.31 -22.71 -6.14
N LEU A 410 -5.10 -23.98 -6.49
CA LEU A 410 -5.71 -25.12 -5.82
C LEU A 410 -5.18 -25.30 -4.39
N PRO A 411 -6.03 -25.61 -3.40
CA PRO A 411 -5.58 -25.94 -2.05
C PRO A 411 -4.89 -27.30 -2.04
N THR A 412 -3.57 -27.30 -1.90
CA THR A 412 -2.77 -28.51 -1.73
C THR A 412 -2.07 -28.44 -0.39
N ALA A 413 -2.20 -29.47 0.44
CA ALA A 413 -1.62 -29.48 1.78
C ALA A 413 -0.13 -29.08 1.76
N LEU A 414 0.25 -28.20 2.69
CA LEU A 414 1.62 -27.69 2.86
C LEU A 414 2.14 -26.80 1.72
N HIS A 415 1.35 -26.54 0.68
CA HIS A 415 1.66 -25.48 -0.29
C HIS A 415 1.27 -24.11 0.29
N ALA A 416 1.82 -23.06 -0.29
CA ALA A 416 1.49 -21.69 0.06
C ALA A 416 1.44 -20.78 -1.17
N VAL A 417 0.69 -19.70 -1.06
CA VAL A 417 0.67 -18.61 -2.04
C VAL A 417 1.22 -17.36 -1.37
N LEU A 418 2.26 -16.80 -1.95
CA LEU A 418 2.81 -15.50 -1.57
C LEU A 418 2.46 -14.49 -2.66
N PHE A 419 1.84 -13.39 -2.26
CA PHE A 419 1.54 -12.28 -3.17
C PHE A 419 1.76 -10.94 -2.48
N TYR A 420 2.12 -9.94 -3.28
CA TYR A 420 2.32 -8.57 -2.83
C TYR A 420 1.05 -7.77 -3.10
N VAL A 421 0.62 -6.97 -2.13
CA VAL A 421 -0.53 -6.05 -2.24
C VAL A 421 -0.11 -4.59 -2.37
N GLN A 422 1.20 -4.34 -2.37
CA GLN A 422 1.79 -3.05 -2.69
C GLN A 422 2.86 -3.19 -3.78
N THR A 423 3.00 -2.13 -4.59
CA THR A 423 4.08 -1.98 -5.57
C THR A 423 5.43 -1.73 -4.86
N PRO A 424 6.58 -1.79 -5.58
CA PRO A 424 7.87 -1.41 -5.01
C PRO A 424 7.95 0.04 -4.49
N THR A 425 7.04 0.92 -4.95
CA THR A 425 6.89 2.30 -4.47
C THR A 425 5.95 2.43 -3.28
N MET A 426 5.49 1.31 -2.72
CA MET A 426 4.59 1.20 -1.56
C MET A 426 3.17 1.74 -1.81
N GLU A 427 2.76 1.84 -3.07
CA GLU A 427 1.38 2.11 -3.45
C GLU A 427 0.57 0.81 -3.41
N VAL A 428 -0.68 0.86 -2.99
CA VAL A 428 -1.57 -0.32 -3.03
C VAL A 428 -1.73 -0.76 -4.49
N ASP A 429 -1.54 -2.05 -4.75
CA ASP A 429 -1.66 -2.62 -6.08
C ASP A 429 -3.07 -3.22 -6.29
N PRO A 430 -3.94 -2.60 -7.11
CA PRO A 430 -5.29 -3.12 -7.35
C PRO A 430 -5.30 -4.48 -8.07
N MET A 431 -4.21 -4.86 -8.75
CA MET A 431 -4.09 -6.17 -9.40
C MET A 431 -4.01 -7.32 -8.39
N ALA A 432 -3.67 -7.03 -7.13
CA ALA A 432 -3.56 -8.01 -6.06
C ALA A 432 -4.91 -8.40 -5.44
N ARG A 433 -6.03 -7.90 -5.98
CA ARG A 433 -7.36 -8.34 -5.54
C ARG A 433 -7.47 -9.85 -5.68
N HIS A 434 -7.90 -10.48 -4.61
CA HIS A 434 -7.99 -11.93 -4.53
C HIS A 434 -9.21 -12.36 -3.73
N GLY A 435 -9.62 -13.61 -3.89
CA GLY A 435 -10.78 -14.19 -3.20
C GLY A 435 -10.53 -15.64 -2.78
N GLY A 436 -11.35 -16.12 -1.85
CA GLY A 436 -11.42 -17.53 -1.45
C GLY A 436 -12.69 -18.18 -1.97
N CYS A 437 -12.57 -19.04 -2.96
CA CYS A 437 -13.71 -19.76 -3.56
C CYS A 437 -14.30 -20.78 -2.60
N PRO A 438 -15.60 -21.12 -2.74
CA PRO A 438 -16.20 -22.17 -1.94
C PRO A 438 -15.56 -23.54 -2.14
N PRO A 439 -15.22 -24.26 -1.06
CA PRO A 439 -15.07 -25.70 -1.11
C PRO A 439 -16.37 -26.34 -1.58
N LEU A 440 -16.27 -27.33 -2.48
CA LEU A 440 -17.40 -28.03 -3.07
C LEU A 440 -17.47 -29.48 -2.58
N ASP A 441 -18.55 -30.18 -2.92
CA ASP A 441 -18.75 -31.62 -2.66
C ASP A 441 -18.51 -32.02 -1.18
N GLY A 442 -18.92 -31.15 -0.24
CA GLY A 442 -18.80 -31.40 1.20
C GLY A 442 -17.41 -31.17 1.78
N ASN A 443 -16.44 -30.68 1.00
CA ASN A 443 -15.09 -30.41 1.46
C ASN A 443 -15.00 -29.28 2.51
N ILE A 444 -13.92 -29.32 3.31
CA ILE A 444 -13.55 -28.26 4.23
C ILE A 444 -12.13 -27.80 3.88
N LYS A 445 -11.94 -26.48 3.72
CA LYS A 445 -10.62 -25.86 3.53
C LYS A 445 -10.12 -25.29 4.83
N TRP A 446 -8.90 -25.64 5.20
CA TRP A 446 -8.14 -25.03 6.28
C TRP A 446 -6.95 -24.28 5.70
N GLY A 447 -6.77 -23.05 6.16
CA GLY A 447 -5.64 -22.22 5.77
C GLY A 447 -5.12 -21.37 6.91
N ALA A 448 -3.95 -20.77 6.71
CA ALA A 448 -3.41 -19.79 7.63
C ALA A 448 -2.85 -18.59 6.87
N ASN A 449 -3.27 -17.39 7.25
CA ASN A 449 -2.67 -16.14 6.76
C ASN A 449 -1.48 -15.74 7.65
N GLN A 450 -0.40 -15.32 7.00
CA GLN A 450 0.61 -14.45 7.60
C GLN A 450 0.58 -13.12 6.83
N PHE A 451 0.10 -12.07 7.47
CA PHE A 451 0.09 -10.73 6.91
C PHE A 451 1.39 -10.02 7.27
N MET A 452 2.04 -9.46 6.26
CA MET A 452 3.31 -8.76 6.40
C MET A 452 3.09 -7.27 6.19
N TRP A 453 3.60 -6.48 7.12
CA TRP A 453 3.39 -5.05 7.21
C TRP A 453 4.64 -4.27 6.80
N ASN A 454 4.46 -3.06 6.28
CA ASN A 454 5.54 -2.11 6.00
C ASN A 454 5.97 -1.30 7.27
N ALA A 455 5.50 -1.75 8.43
CA ALA A 455 5.70 -1.22 9.77
C ALA A 455 5.53 -2.37 10.77
N ASP A 456 5.65 -2.08 12.06
CA ASP A 456 5.24 -3.05 13.09
C ASP A 456 3.76 -3.43 12.90
N ALA A 457 3.47 -4.73 12.91
CA ALA A 457 2.16 -5.25 12.53
C ALA A 457 1.07 -4.94 13.56
N GLU A 458 1.41 -4.94 14.85
CA GLU A 458 0.43 -4.64 15.90
C GLU A 458 0.12 -3.14 15.91
N GLU A 459 1.14 -2.29 15.77
CA GLU A 459 0.97 -0.84 15.67
C GLU A 459 0.19 -0.44 14.40
N GLY A 460 0.53 -1.04 13.26
CA GLY A 460 -0.18 -0.83 12.01
C GLY A 460 -1.64 -1.26 12.11
N ALA A 461 -1.92 -2.42 12.72
CA ALA A 461 -3.28 -2.89 12.92
C ALA A 461 -4.09 -1.93 13.82
N VAL A 462 -3.51 -1.45 14.92
CA VAL A 462 -4.15 -0.47 15.83
C VAL A 462 -4.47 0.83 15.10
N MET A 463 -3.63 1.26 14.16
CA MET A 463 -3.90 2.47 13.39
C MET A 463 -5.18 2.38 12.52
N TRP A 464 -5.58 1.18 12.09
CA TRP A 464 -6.70 0.97 11.14
C TRP A 464 -7.94 0.30 11.74
N LEU A 465 -7.78 -0.69 12.60
CA LEU A 465 -8.87 -1.60 13.04
C LEU A 465 -9.78 -1.02 14.12
N ASP A 466 -9.51 0.19 14.53
CA ASP A 466 -9.94 0.75 15.80
C ASP A 466 -10.88 1.95 15.58
N SER A 467 -11.70 1.88 14.52
CA SER A 467 -12.62 2.90 14.00
C SER A 467 -13.95 3.05 14.76
N THR A 468 -13.99 2.67 16.05
CA THR A 468 -15.08 3.05 16.97
C THR A 468 -14.54 3.75 18.18
#